data_AF-A0A0S8GCJ3-F1
#
_entry.id   AF-A0A0S8GCJ3-F1
#
_cell.length_a   1.000
_cell.length_b   1.000
_cell.length_c   1.000
_cell.angle_alpha   90.00
_cell.angle_beta   90.00
_cell.angle_gamma   90.00
#
_symmetry.space_group_name_H-M   'P 1'
#
loop_
_entity.id
_entity.type
_entity.pdbx_description
1 polymer ?
#
loop_
_entity_poly.entity_id
_entity_poly.type
_entity_poly.pdbx_seq_one_letter_code
_entity_poly.pdbx_strand_id
1 'polypeptide(L)'
;QLPRPVYAVSRDGEQAVTLDFDRLNRLRSGYGYMALPEKHEDVAAPADAGIYWMDLRTRQPAGGNKQIISLEWAAANQPDERFAQAQHWFNHLQFNPSGTRFIFLHRWKRPGNRWCTRMYTAKPDGSDIRLHADTGMVSHFDWRDDRTILAWSRTKEKGDRFYLFDIETNQTQAVGEGVLTRDGHCNYSPDRKWILNDTYPDRNRMQTLMLYRVADGRRIDVGKFYLPPKLKGPFRCDLHPRWNRDGTQVCIDSAHGGTRQLYVINVSQITKAPSA
;
A
#
# COMPACT_ATOMS: atom_id res chain seq x y z
N GLN A 1 -12.05 20.34 -12.89
CA GLN A 1 -11.44 19.07 -13.37
C GLN A 1 -10.09 18.94 -12.70
N LEU A 2 -9.67 17.75 -12.27
CA LEU A 2 -8.32 17.54 -11.71
C LEU A 2 -7.29 17.38 -12.85
N PRO A 3 -6.05 17.86 -12.69
CA PRO A 3 -5.03 17.82 -13.74
C PRO A 3 -4.52 16.40 -14.03
N ARG A 4 -4.57 15.51 -13.03
CA ARG A 4 -4.18 14.10 -13.13
C ARG A 4 -5.11 13.23 -12.28
N PRO A 5 -5.18 11.92 -12.54
CA PRO A 5 -5.81 10.98 -11.61
C PRO A 5 -5.15 11.04 -10.22
N VAL A 6 -5.89 10.63 -9.20
CA VAL A 6 -5.44 10.64 -7.81
C VAL A 6 -5.06 9.22 -7.39
N TYR A 7 -3.88 9.05 -6.80
CA TYR A 7 -3.52 7.79 -6.14
C TYR A 7 -3.87 7.84 -4.65
N ALA A 8 -3.43 8.91 -3.96
CA ALA A 8 -3.72 9.12 -2.54
C ALA A 8 -4.03 10.59 -2.27
N VAL A 9 -4.91 10.83 -1.30
CA VAL A 9 -5.30 12.16 -0.80
C VAL A 9 -4.88 12.25 0.67
N SER A 10 -4.41 13.42 1.11
CA SER A 10 -4.20 13.71 2.52
C SER A 10 -5.51 13.66 3.30
N ARG A 11 -5.42 13.46 4.62
CA ARG A 11 -6.63 13.30 5.47
C ARG A 11 -7.52 14.55 5.49
N ASP A 12 -6.93 15.72 5.36
CA ASP A 12 -7.62 17.02 5.28
C ASP A 12 -8.25 17.29 3.89
N GLY A 13 -7.92 16.48 2.88
CA GLY A 13 -8.43 16.65 1.52
C GLY A 13 -7.74 17.75 0.71
N GLU A 14 -6.67 18.36 1.23
CA GLU A 14 -6.06 19.55 0.63
C GLU A 14 -5.00 19.27 -0.43
N GLN A 15 -4.43 18.06 -0.44
CA GLN A 15 -3.37 17.69 -1.36
C GLN A 15 -3.51 16.23 -1.78
N ALA A 16 -2.98 15.93 -2.97
CA ALA A 16 -2.88 14.58 -3.49
C ALA A 16 -1.49 14.27 -4.01
N VAL A 17 -1.15 12.98 -3.97
CA VAL A 17 -0.02 12.44 -4.73
C VAL A 17 -0.53 11.42 -5.72
N THR A 18 0.15 11.34 -6.86
CA THR A 18 -0.19 10.43 -7.94
C THR A 18 1.05 9.93 -8.67
N LEU A 19 0.86 9.01 -9.60
CA LEU A 19 1.89 8.40 -10.42
C LEU A 19 1.38 8.17 -11.85
N ASP A 20 2.24 7.66 -12.72
CA ASP A 20 1.89 7.31 -14.10
C ASP A 20 1.12 5.97 -14.14
N PHE A 21 -0.21 6.07 -14.21
CA PHE A 21 -1.13 4.92 -14.18
C PHE A 21 -1.04 4.03 -15.43
N ASP A 22 -0.61 4.56 -16.56
CA ASP A 22 -0.29 3.82 -17.79
C ASP A 22 0.91 2.90 -17.58
N ARG A 23 2.01 3.43 -17.01
CA ARG A 23 3.21 2.65 -16.68
C ARG A 23 2.93 1.62 -15.58
N LEU A 24 2.17 2.02 -14.56
CA LEU A 24 1.70 1.09 -13.53
C LEU A 24 0.87 -0.04 -14.15
N ASN A 25 0.02 0.22 -15.15
CA ASN A 25 -0.74 -0.83 -15.82
C ASN A 25 0.17 -1.80 -16.58
N ARG A 26 1.11 -1.27 -17.38
CA ARG A 26 2.03 -2.11 -18.18
C ARG A 26 2.89 -3.02 -17.29
N LEU A 27 3.49 -2.46 -16.24
CA LEU A 27 4.44 -3.17 -15.38
C LEU A 27 3.75 -3.93 -14.22
N ARG A 28 2.50 -3.57 -13.90
CA ARG A 28 1.72 -4.13 -12.80
C ARG A 28 0.22 -4.16 -13.13
N SER A 29 -0.15 -4.95 -14.14
CA SER A 29 -1.54 -5.09 -14.59
C SER A 29 -2.52 -5.37 -13.45
N GLY A 30 -3.67 -4.67 -13.49
CA GLY A 30 -4.70 -4.65 -12.45
C GLY A 30 -4.58 -3.51 -11.44
N TYR A 31 -3.51 -2.71 -11.48
CA TYR A 31 -3.30 -1.56 -10.59
C TYR A 31 -3.24 -0.21 -11.31
N GLY A 32 -3.09 -0.22 -12.63
CA GLY A 32 -3.04 0.97 -13.46
C GLY A 32 -4.33 1.18 -14.27
N TYR A 33 -4.30 2.17 -15.16
CA TYR A 33 -5.39 2.42 -16.11
C TYR A 33 -5.02 1.87 -17.48
N MET A 34 -5.86 0.98 -18.00
CA MET A 34 -5.63 0.29 -19.28
C MET A 34 -5.99 1.14 -20.50
N ALA A 35 -6.65 2.29 -20.29
CA ALA A 35 -7.27 3.05 -21.37
C ALA A 35 -6.25 3.69 -22.35
N LEU A 36 -5.00 3.88 -21.94
CA LEU A 36 -3.98 4.54 -22.75
C LEU A 36 -2.70 3.68 -22.81
N PRO A 37 -2.03 3.62 -23.98
CA PRO A 37 -0.70 3.02 -24.08
C PRO A 37 0.29 3.83 -23.25
N GLU A 38 1.34 3.20 -22.75
CA GLU A 38 2.34 3.92 -21.97
C GLU A 38 3.23 4.76 -22.89
N LYS A 39 3.59 5.97 -22.46
CA LYS A 39 4.43 6.88 -23.24
C LYS A 39 5.91 6.48 -23.30
N HIS A 40 6.42 5.74 -22.31
CA HIS A 40 7.85 5.48 -22.14
C HIS A 40 8.19 3.97 -22.09
N GLU A 41 7.56 3.17 -22.96
CA GLU A 41 7.68 1.70 -22.92
C GLU A 41 9.14 1.21 -23.05
N ASP A 42 9.92 1.91 -23.88
CA ASP A 42 11.32 1.59 -24.18
C ASP A 42 12.32 2.19 -23.18
N VAL A 43 11.86 3.05 -22.27
CA VAL A 43 12.73 3.69 -21.27
C VAL A 43 12.54 3.02 -19.91
N ALA A 44 13.61 2.42 -19.40
CA ALA A 44 13.60 1.67 -18.14
C ALA A 44 13.21 2.51 -16.92
N ALA A 45 13.61 3.77 -16.90
CA ALA A 45 13.37 4.74 -15.82
C ALA A 45 13.35 6.16 -16.40
N PRO A 46 12.24 6.60 -17.01
CA PRO A 46 12.14 7.93 -17.65
C PRO A 46 12.27 9.06 -16.62
N ALA A 47 12.91 10.17 -17.02
CA ALA A 47 13.06 11.36 -16.19
C ALA A 47 11.74 12.13 -16.03
N ASP A 48 10.87 12.08 -17.04
CA ASP A 48 9.60 12.79 -17.12
C ASP A 48 8.38 11.95 -16.67
N ALA A 49 8.61 10.79 -16.04
CA ALA A 49 7.60 10.00 -15.34
C ALA A 49 8.02 9.75 -13.88
N GLY A 50 7.06 9.68 -12.96
CA GLY A 50 7.32 9.43 -11.55
C GLY A 50 6.15 9.74 -10.63
N ILE A 51 6.44 10.39 -9.50
CA ILE A 51 5.45 10.85 -8.52
C ILE A 51 5.19 12.33 -8.74
N TYR A 52 3.90 12.70 -8.75
CA TYR A 52 3.44 14.08 -8.84
C TYR A 52 2.65 14.45 -7.60
N TRP A 53 2.89 15.66 -7.11
CA TRP A 53 2.06 16.30 -6.11
C TRP A 53 1.00 17.19 -6.80
N MET A 54 -0.17 17.31 -6.19
CA MET A 54 -1.27 18.16 -6.65
C MET A 54 -1.86 18.95 -5.48
N ASP A 55 -2.04 20.25 -5.68
CA ASP A 55 -2.86 21.09 -4.81
C ASP A 55 -4.35 20.84 -5.11
N LEU A 56 -5.12 20.48 -4.08
CA LEU A 56 -6.58 20.29 -4.20
C LEU A 56 -7.38 21.46 -3.62
N ARG A 57 -6.74 22.42 -2.93
CA ARG A 57 -7.40 23.62 -2.38
C ARG A 57 -7.86 24.54 -3.50
N THR A 58 -6.99 24.71 -4.50
CA THR A 58 -7.29 25.57 -5.64
C THR A 58 -8.22 24.83 -6.59
N ARG A 59 -9.51 25.20 -6.61
CA ARG A 59 -10.51 24.70 -7.58
C ARG A 59 -10.23 25.13 -9.03
N GLN A 60 -9.01 25.59 -9.33
CA GLN A 60 -8.64 26.00 -10.67
C GLN A 60 -8.64 24.78 -11.61
N PRO A 61 -9.17 24.92 -12.83
CA PRO A 61 -9.18 23.83 -13.82
C PRO A 61 -7.79 23.26 -14.16
N ALA A 62 -6.73 24.03 -13.86
CA ALA A 62 -5.33 23.66 -14.01
C ALA A 62 -4.58 23.71 -12.66
N GLY A 63 -5.22 23.27 -11.56
CA GLY A 63 -4.56 23.15 -10.25
C GLY A 63 -3.15 22.57 -10.44
N GLY A 64 -2.13 23.32 -10.03
CA GLY A 64 -0.75 23.02 -10.41
C GLY A 64 -0.36 21.63 -9.92
N ASN A 65 -0.02 20.73 -10.86
CA ASN A 65 0.66 19.50 -10.52
C ASN A 65 2.16 19.70 -10.73
N LYS A 66 2.98 19.14 -9.83
CA LYS A 66 4.43 19.21 -9.92
C LYS A 66 4.99 17.79 -9.86
N GLN A 67 5.88 17.43 -10.77
CA GLN A 67 6.67 16.22 -10.61
C GLN A 67 7.64 16.44 -9.44
N ILE A 68 7.54 15.60 -8.42
CA ILE A 68 8.33 15.75 -7.19
C ILE A 68 9.42 14.68 -7.07
N ILE A 69 9.25 13.51 -7.70
CA ILE A 69 10.22 12.42 -7.71
C ILE A 69 10.15 11.72 -9.07
N SER A 70 11.25 11.65 -9.82
CA SER A 70 11.31 10.95 -11.10
C SER A 70 11.71 9.47 -10.95
N LEU A 71 11.37 8.64 -11.94
CA LEU A 71 11.84 7.26 -11.98
C LEU A 71 13.34 7.18 -12.24
N GLU A 72 13.90 8.10 -13.04
CA GLU A 72 15.34 8.26 -13.23
C GLU A 72 16.06 8.41 -11.88
N TRP A 73 15.58 9.32 -11.03
CA TRP A 73 16.14 9.49 -9.68
C TRP A 73 16.07 8.19 -8.87
N ALA A 74 14.93 7.49 -8.89
CA ALA A 74 14.77 6.27 -8.11
C ALA A 74 15.66 5.11 -8.61
N ALA A 75 15.91 5.04 -9.92
CA ALA A 75 16.84 4.09 -10.51
C ALA A 75 18.30 4.44 -10.20
N ALA A 76 18.64 5.73 -10.07
CA ALA A 76 19.98 6.20 -9.72
C ALA A 76 20.26 6.29 -8.20
N ASN A 77 19.23 6.16 -7.36
CA ASN A 77 19.37 6.26 -5.91
C ASN A 77 19.85 4.93 -5.31
N GLN A 78 21.14 4.85 -4.96
CA GLN A 78 21.77 3.66 -4.40
C GLN A 78 21.50 2.39 -5.25
N PRO A 79 21.84 2.38 -6.56
CA PRO A 79 21.61 1.22 -7.41
C PRO A 79 22.52 0.06 -7.01
N ASP A 80 22.07 -1.15 -7.29
CA ASP A 80 22.91 -2.36 -7.22
C ASP A 80 22.64 -3.27 -8.42
N GLU A 81 23.30 -4.42 -8.46
CA GLU A 81 23.23 -5.38 -9.57
C GLU A 81 21.78 -5.84 -9.90
N ARG A 82 20.85 -5.76 -8.94
CA ARG A 82 19.43 -6.11 -9.16
C ARG A 82 18.75 -5.14 -10.12
N PHE A 83 19.33 -3.95 -10.36
CA PHE A 83 18.79 -2.91 -11.24
C PHE A 83 19.21 -3.10 -12.70
N ALA A 84 20.22 -3.91 -12.96
CA ALA A 84 20.73 -4.14 -14.32
C ALA A 84 19.61 -4.62 -15.26
N GLN A 85 19.32 -3.83 -16.30
CA GLN A 85 18.26 -4.08 -17.29
C GLN A 85 16.83 -4.13 -16.70
N ALA A 86 16.63 -3.59 -15.49
CA ALA A 86 15.33 -3.60 -14.85
C ALA A 86 14.43 -2.47 -15.38
N GLN A 87 13.14 -2.75 -15.50
CA GLN A 87 12.11 -1.72 -15.68
C GLN A 87 11.64 -1.26 -14.30
N HIS A 88 11.56 0.05 -14.07
CA HIS A 88 11.21 0.66 -12.79
C HIS A 88 9.84 1.32 -12.83
N TRP A 89 9.12 1.29 -11.70
CA TRP A 89 7.86 2.01 -11.50
C TRP A 89 7.64 2.35 -10.02
N PHE A 90 6.80 3.33 -9.74
CA PHE A 90 6.28 3.56 -8.41
C PHE A 90 4.94 2.84 -8.22
N ASN A 91 4.63 2.47 -6.99
CA ASN A 91 3.37 1.81 -6.63
C ASN A 91 3.04 2.17 -5.18
N HIS A 92 1.75 2.20 -4.83
CA HIS A 92 1.26 2.25 -3.44
C HIS A 92 1.78 3.49 -2.71
N LEU A 93 1.09 4.61 -2.91
CA LEU A 93 1.36 5.86 -2.25
C LEU A 93 0.35 6.05 -1.12
N GLN A 94 0.77 6.65 -0.01
CA GLN A 94 -0.14 7.00 1.08
C GLN A 94 0.46 8.13 1.93
N PHE A 95 -0.34 9.12 2.30
CA PHE A 95 0.09 10.13 3.27
C PHE A 95 0.12 9.55 4.69
N ASN A 96 1.04 10.06 5.51
CA ASN A 96 0.96 9.89 6.96
C ASN A 96 -0.28 10.66 7.51
N PRO A 97 -0.72 10.37 8.75
CA PRO A 97 -1.95 10.94 9.30
C PRO A 97 -2.08 12.47 9.23
N SER A 98 -0.99 13.21 9.43
CA SER A 98 -0.97 14.68 9.31
C SER A 98 -0.77 15.22 7.89
N GLY A 99 -0.50 14.37 6.90
CA GLY A 99 -0.22 14.81 5.52
C GLY A 99 1.12 15.53 5.35
N THR A 100 1.97 15.53 6.38
CA THR A 100 3.31 16.15 6.35
C THR A 100 4.34 15.29 5.60
N ARG A 101 4.01 14.03 5.33
CA ARG A 101 4.86 13.06 4.63
C ARG A 101 4.02 12.05 3.87
N PHE A 102 4.59 11.42 2.86
CA PHE A 102 3.98 10.24 2.23
C PHE A 102 4.98 9.10 2.08
N ILE A 103 4.49 7.87 2.13
CA ILE A 103 5.19 6.64 1.79
C ILE A 103 4.93 6.30 0.32
N PHE A 104 5.91 5.70 -0.33
CA PHE A 104 5.76 5.12 -1.66
C PHE A 104 6.64 3.88 -1.82
N LEU A 105 6.23 2.96 -2.69
CA LEU A 105 7.06 1.83 -3.09
C LEU A 105 7.71 2.13 -4.43
N HIS A 106 9.03 1.96 -4.47
CA HIS A 106 9.77 1.83 -5.71
C HIS A 106 9.90 0.35 -6.05
N ARG A 107 9.43 -0.03 -7.23
CA ARG A 107 9.48 -1.40 -7.71
C ARG A 107 10.28 -1.48 -8.98
N TRP A 108 10.95 -2.61 -9.17
CA TRP A 108 11.69 -2.88 -10.39
C TRP A 108 11.63 -4.36 -10.74
N LYS A 109 11.76 -4.66 -12.02
CA LYS A 109 11.70 -6.02 -12.53
C LYS A 109 12.68 -6.21 -13.67
N ARG A 110 13.56 -7.20 -13.53
CA ARG A 110 14.37 -7.72 -14.64
C ARG A 110 13.55 -8.69 -15.50
N PRO A 111 13.84 -8.82 -16.80
CA PRO A 111 13.24 -9.85 -17.64
C PRO A 111 13.34 -11.25 -16.99
N GLY A 112 12.26 -12.02 -17.02
CA GLY A 112 12.20 -13.37 -16.43
C GLY A 112 12.09 -13.45 -14.90
N ASN A 113 12.34 -12.35 -14.17
CA ASN A 113 12.35 -12.36 -12.70
C ASN A 113 11.04 -11.84 -12.10
N ARG A 114 10.78 -12.19 -10.83
CA ARG A 114 9.79 -11.47 -10.01
C ARG A 114 10.29 -10.06 -9.74
N TRP A 115 9.37 -9.11 -9.59
CA TRP A 115 9.73 -7.76 -9.19
C TRP A 115 10.25 -7.71 -7.75
N CYS A 116 11.14 -6.76 -7.49
CA CYS A 116 11.61 -6.40 -6.17
C CYS A 116 10.97 -5.06 -5.76
N THR A 117 11.03 -4.77 -4.46
CA THR A 117 10.43 -3.57 -3.88
C THR A 117 11.36 -2.93 -2.85
N ARG A 118 11.47 -1.60 -2.92
CA ARG A 118 11.99 -0.72 -1.88
C ARG A 118 10.85 0.10 -1.29
N MET A 119 10.96 0.41 -0.01
CA MET A 119 10.04 1.32 0.69
C MET A 119 10.74 2.63 0.99
N TYR A 120 10.16 3.70 0.47
CA TYR A 120 10.63 5.05 0.63
C TYR A 120 9.51 5.94 1.16
N THR A 121 9.90 7.13 1.51
CA THR A 121 9.02 8.15 2.05
C THR A 121 9.65 9.51 1.78
N ALA A 122 8.82 10.55 1.63
CA ALA A 122 9.28 11.89 1.29
C ALA A 122 8.30 12.97 1.79
N LYS A 123 8.76 14.21 1.89
CA LYS A 123 7.88 15.36 2.11
C LYS A 123 7.06 15.64 0.83
N PRO A 124 5.87 16.26 0.94
CA PRO A 124 5.00 16.51 -0.21
C PRO A 124 5.62 17.37 -1.33
N ASP A 125 6.64 18.17 -1.02
CA ASP A 125 7.36 18.99 -2.00
C ASP A 125 8.45 18.22 -2.78
N GLY A 126 8.67 16.94 -2.46
CA GLY A 126 9.70 16.08 -3.03
C GLY A 126 11.03 16.06 -2.26
N SER A 127 11.16 16.84 -1.19
CA SER A 127 12.37 16.88 -0.37
C SER A 127 12.40 15.77 0.69
N ASP A 128 13.56 15.61 1.34
CA ASP A 128 13.75 14.69 2.48
C ASP A 128 13.29 13.25 2.20
N ILE A 129 13.75 12.74 1.04
CA ILE A 129 13.47 11.37 0.63
C ILE A 129 14.35 10.41 1.43
N ARG A 130 13.73 9.43 2.10
CA ARG A 130 14.42 8.45 2.94
C ARG A 130 14.07 7.03 2.53
N LEU A 131 15.09 6.16 2.47
CA LEU A 131 14.95 4.73 2.22
C LEU A 131 14.83 3.97 3.54
N HIS A 132 13.78 3.16 3.70
CA HIS A 132 13.50 2.41 4.94
C HIS A 132 13.63 0.89 4.80
N ALA A 133 13.48 0.35 3.59
CA ALA A 133 13.65 -1.08 3.34
C ALA A 133 14.13 -1.35 1.90
N ASP A 134 15.17 -2.18 1.77
CA ASP A 134 15.79 -2.55 0.48
C ASP A 134 16.13 -4.06 0.38
N THR A 135 15.43 -4.89 1.14
CA THR A 135 15.57 -6.35 1.03
C THR A 135 14.87 -6.92 -0.19
N GLY A 136 14.25 -6.06 -1.02
CA GLY A 136 13.52 -6.44 -2.23
C GLY A 136 12.09 -6.93 -1.97
N MET A 137 11.64 -6.96 -0.72
CA MET A 137 10.29 -7.40 -0.35
C MET A 137 9.65 -6.43 0.64
N VAL A 138 8.71 -5.65 0.14
CA VAL A 138 7.71 -4.90 0.91
C VAL A 138 6.38 -5.02 0.16
N SER A 139 5.33 -5.35 0.89
CA SER A 139 4.00 -5.58 0.31
C SER A 139 3.03 -4.48 0.73
N HIS A 140 2.12 -4.75 1.66
CA HIS A 140 1.16 -3.76 2.16
C HIS A 140 1.67 -3.10 3.44
N PHE A 141 1.20 -1.88 3.66
CA PHE A 141 1.54 -1.09 4.83
C PHE A 141 0.39 -0.17 5.22
N ASP A 142 0.48 0.36 6.43
CA ASP A 142 -0.28 1.52 6.88
C ASP A 142 0.52 2.32 7.90
N TRP A 143 0.19 3.60 8.04
CA TRP A 143 0.77 4.46 9.07
C TRP A 143 0.05 4.24 10.41
N ARG A 144 0.81 3.93 11.45
CA ARG A 144 0.30 3.93 12.84
C ARG A 144 0.08 5.35 13.33
N ASP A 145 1.07 6.20 13.07
CA ASP A 145 1.20 7.59 13.46
C ASP A 145 2.07 8.32 12.40
N ASP A 146 2.46 9.58 12.63
CA ASP A 146 3.25 10.34 11.64
C ASP A 146 4.69 9.85 11.46
N ARG A 147 5.17 8.96 12.33
CA ARG A 147 6.55 8.49 12.40
C ARG A 147 6.69 6.98 12.18
N THR A 148 5.64 6.21 12.41
CA THR A 148 5.73 4.75 12.45
C THR A 148 4.87 4.10 11.37
N ILE A 149 5.49 3.23 10.58
CA ILE A 149 4.84 2.49 9.49
C ILE A 149 4.76 1.02 9.87
N LEU A 150 3.57 0.43 9.85
CA LEU A 150 3.39 -1.02 9.85
C LEU A 150 3.49 -1.52 8.42
N ALA A 151 4.37 -2.47 8.13
CA ALA A 151 4.48 -3.05 6.79
C ALA A 151 4.76 -4.56 6.83
N TRP A 152 4.16 -5.32 5.90
CA TRP A 152 4.67 -6.65 5.58
C TRP A 152 5.96 -6.49 4.77
N SER A 153 7.09 -6.89 5.36
CA SER A 153 8.42 -6.67 4.82
C SER A 153 9.34 -7.85 5.13
N ARG A 154 10.48 -7.91 4.45
CA ARG A 154 11.57 -8.82 4.77
C ARG A 154 12.67 -8.07 5.51
N THR A 155 13.13 -8.59 6.64
CA THR A 155 14.42 -8.17 7.24
C THR A 155 15.45 -9.29 7.10
N LYS A 156 16.74 -8.95 7.24
CA LYS A 156 17.82 -9.95 7.20
C LYS A 156 17.79 -10.86 8.43
N GLU A 157 17.45 -10.32 9.62
CA GLU A 157 17.52 -11.08 10.87
C GLU A 157 16.38 -12.08 11.00
N LYS A 158 15.16 -11.68 10.60
CA LYS A 158 13.95 -12.46 10.87
C LYS A 158 13.29 -12.98 9.60
N GLY A 159 13.36 -12.28 8.47
CA GLY A 159 12.67 -12.67 7.23
C GLY A 159 11.28 -12.01 7.10
N ASP A 160 10.33 -12.67 6.43
CA ASP A 160 9.02 -12.08 6.07
C ASP A 160 8.05 -12.03 7.27
N ARG A 161 7.72 -10.84 7.76
CA ARG A 161 6.74 -10.57 8.85
C ARG A 161 6.12 -9.19 8.67
N PHE A 162 5.12 -8.88 9.50
CA PHE A 162 4.79 -7.49 9.79
C PHE A 162 5.86 -6.88 10.70
N TYR A 163 6.33 -5.69 10.33
CA TYR A 163 7.25 -4.88 11.13
C TYR A 163 6.71 -3.46 11.30
N LEU A 164 6.98 -2.86 12.45
CA LEU A 164 6.96 -1.41 12.62
C LEU A 164 8.31 -0.86 12.19
N PHE A 165 8.29 0.16 11.35
CA PHE A 165 9.44 0.96 10.95
C PHE A 165 9.32 2.34 11.57
N ASP A 166 10.30 2.74 12.36
CA ASP A 166 10.47 4.13 12.78
C ASP A 166 11.23 4.88 11.68
N ILE A 167 10.59 5.89 11.06
CA ILE A 167 11.17 6.60 9.91
C ILE A 167 12.32 7.55 10.26
N GLU A 168 12.54 7.85 11.54
CA GLU A 168 13.62 8.72 11.99
C GLU A 168 14.85 7.90 12.36
N THR A 169 14.66 6.77 13.04
CA THR A 169 15.79 5.92 13.50
C THR A 169 16.09 4.76 12.57
N ASN A 170 15.22 4.45 11.61
CA ASN A 170 15.23 3.21 10.81
C ASN A 170 15.18 1.92 11.65
N GLN A 171 14.83 2.01 12.94
CA GLN A 171 14.64 0.83 13.78
C GLN A 171 13.41 0.05 13.31
N THR A 172 13.53 -1.28 13.38
CA THR A 172 12.43 -2.18 13.03
C THR A 172 12.05 -3.08 14.20
N GLN A 173 10.76 -3.31 14.37
CA GLN A 173 10.22 -4.19 15.39
C GLN A 173 9.16 -5.11 14.78
N ALA A 174 9.33 -6.43 14.93
CA ALA A 174 8.34 -7.39 14.48
C ALA A 174 7.01 -7.27 15.26
N VAL A 175 5.89 -7.46 14.58
CA VAL A 175 4.53 -7.40 15.15
C VAL A 175 3.78 -8.69 14.86
N GLY A 176 3.03 -9.18 15.84
CA GLY A 176 2.17 -10.35 15.68
C GLY A 176 2.95 -11.62 15.39
N GLU A 177 4.15 -11.79 15.97
CA GLU A 177 4.93 -13.02 15.80
C GLU A 177 4.10 -14.25 16.22
N GLY A 178 4.02 -15.26 15.35
CA GLY A 178 3.17 -16.44 15.56
C GLY A 178 1.66 -16.21 15.37
N VAL A 179 1.21 -14.96 15.25
CA VAL A 179 -0.22 -14.59 15.17
C VAL A 179 -0.62 -14.08 13.78
N LEU A 180 0.16 -13.14 13.24
CA LEU A 180 0.03 -12.56 11.90
C LEU A 180 1.09 -13.17 10.99
N THR A 181 0.87 -14.42 10.58
CA THR A 181 1.89 -15.26 9.95
C THR A 181 1.97 -15.15 8.43
N ARG A 182 1.10 -14.35 7.80
CA ARG A 182 1.01 -14.21 6.34
C ARG A 182 0.71 -12.77 5.95
N ASP A 183 1.17 -12.40 4.76
CA ASP A 183 0.83 -11.14 4.11
C ASP A 183 -0.68 -11.00 3.86
N GLY A 184 -1.12 -9.75 3.87
CA GLY A 184 -2.50 -9.30 3.72
C GLY A 184 -2.53 -7.78 3.57
N HIS A 185 -3.71 -7.18 3.60
CA HIS A 185 -3.95 -5.77 3.37
C HIS A 185 -4.21 -5.07 4.71
N CYS A 186 -3.14 -4.83 5.46
CA CYS A 186 -3.24 -4.27 6.80
C CYS A 186 -3.64 -2.78 6.78
N ASN A 187 -4.46 -2.37 7.75
CA ASN A 187 -4.69 -0.98 8.10
C ASN A 187 -5.19 -0.82 9.53
N TYR A 188 -4.87 0.30 10.15
CA TYR A 188 -5.27 0.64 11.50
C TYR A 188 -6.69 1.18 11.54
N SER A 189 -7.41 0.77 12.59
CA SER A 189 -8.65 1.42 13.03
C SER A 189 -8.44 2.92 13.29
N PRO A 190 -9.50 3.74 13.22
CA PRO A 190 -9.40 5.20 13.43
C PRO A 190 -8.76 5.61 14.76
N ASP A 191 -8.96 4.84 15.83
CA ASP A 191 -8.37 5.05 17.16
C ASP A 191 -7.02 4.34 17.36
N ARG A 192 -6.52 3.66 16.31
CA ARG A 192 -5.26 2.92 16.25
C ARG A 192 -5.13 1.74 17.24
N LYS A 193 -6.21 1.35 17.93
CA LYS A 193 -6.17 0.23 18.89
C LYS A 193 -6.18 -1.15 18.23
N TRP A 194 -6.69 -1.20 17.01
CA TRP A 194 -6.81 -2.41 16.21
C TRP A 194 -6.11 -2.28 14.86
N ILE A 195 -5.47 -3.36 14.43
CA ILE A 195 -5.05 -3.60 13.05
C ILE A 195 -6.10 -4.51 12.41
N LEU A 196 -6.67 -4.06 11.30
CA LEU A 196 -7.47 -4.85 10.40
C LEU A 196 -6.56 -5.46 9.35
N ASN A 197 -6.71 -6.75 9.09
CA ASN A 197 -5.93 -7.45 8.08
C ASN A 197 -6.76 -8.56 7.45
N ASP A 198 -6.31 -9.07 6.31
CA ASP A 198 -6.84 -10.26 5.67
C ASP A 198 -5.74 -11.26 5.32
N THR A 199 -6.10 -12.35 4.65
CA THR A 199 -5.14 -13.24 4.00
C THR A 199 -5.50 -13.41 2.53
N TYR A 200 -4.50 -13.72 1.72
CA TYR A 200 -4.71 -14.41 0.46
C TYR A 200 -5.39 -15.78 0.66
N PRO A 201 -6.06 -16.33 -0.38
CA PRO A 201 -6.72 -17.62 -0.28
C PRO A 201 -5.78 -18.74 0.18
N ASP A 202 -6.25 -19.57 1.10
CA ASP A 202 -5.61 -20.83 1.46
C ASP A 202 -5.86 -21.94 0.41
N ARG A 203 -5.49 -23.19 0.75
CA ARG A 203 -5.69 -24.35 -0.13
C ARG A 203 -7.16 -24.62 -0.45
N ASN A 204 -8.06 -24.24 0.46
CA ASN A 204 -9.51 -24.34 0.30
C ASN A 204 -10.10 -23.07 -0.33
N ARG A 205 -9.25 -22.15 -0.82
CA ARG A 205 -9.64 -20.87 -1.41
C ARG A 205 -10.33 -19.92 -0.43
N MET A 206 -10.09 -20.07 0.87
CA MET A 206 -10.66 -19.20 1.89
C MET A 206 -9.69 -18.06 2.23
N GLN A 207 -10.20 -16.83 2.20
CA GLN A 207 -9.53 -15.64 2.71
C GLN A 207 -10.05 -15.36 4.12
N THR A 208 -9.17 -15.16 5.09
CA THR A 208 -9.59 -14.88 6.47
C THR A 208 -9.51 -13.38 6.73
N LEU A 209 -10.61 -12.77 7.15
CA LEU A 209 -10.65 -11.39 7.67
C LEU A 209 -10.42 -11.44 9.18
N MET A 210 -9.53 -10.58 9.70
CA MET A 210 -9.18 -10.60 11.11
C MET A 210 -8.92 -9.20 11.68
N LEU A 211 -9.13 -9.08 12.98
CA LEU A 211 -8.71 -7.97 13.81
C LEU A 211 -7.58 -8.42 14.73
N TYR A 212 -6.56 -7.58 14.88
CA TYR A 212 -5.46 -7.76 15.81
C TYR A 212 -5.38 -6.57 16.76
N ARG A 213 -5.52 -6.82 18.06
CA ARG A 213 -5.45 -5.79 19.09
C ARG A 213 -3.99 -5.43 19.36
N VAL A 214 -3.67 -4.15 19.22
CA VAL A 214 -2.28 -3.66 19.33
C VAL A 214 -1.73 -3.83 20.75
N ALA A 215 -2.58 -3.63 21.76
CA ALA A 215 -2.16 -3.58 23.16
C ALA A 215 -1.59 -4.91 23.70
N ASP A 216 -2.14 -6.05 23.27
CA ASP A 216 -1.83 -7.37 23.83
C ASP A 216 -1.63 -8.46 22.76
N GLY A 217 -1.72 -8.11 21.49
CA GLY A 217 -1.56 -9.02 20.37
C GLY A 217 -2.72 -10.01 20.16
N ARG A 218 -3.87 -9.77 20.79
CA ARG A 218 -5.04 -10.64 20.60
C ARG A 218 -5.56 -10.57 19.17
N ARG A 219 -5.61 -11.71 18.50
CA ARG A 219 -6.27 -11.86 17.19
C ARG A 219 -7.69 -12.38 17.33
N ILE A 220 -8.59 -11.83 16.52
CA ILE A 220 -9.98 -12.25 16.39
C ILE A 220 -10.28 -12.39 14.90
N ASP A 221 -10.59 -13.62 14.46
CA ASP A 221 -11.05 -13.86 13.10
C ASP A 221 -12.51 -13.41 12.98
N VAL A 222 -12.76 -12.42 12.13
CA VAL A 222 -14.09 -11.84 11.90
C VAL A 222 -14.92 -12.72 10.96
N GLY A 223 -14.26 -13.33 9.97
CA GLY A 223 -14.93 -14.19 9.01
C GLY A 223 -13.99 -14.81 8.00
N LYS A 224 -14.49 -15.81 7.27
CA LYS A 224 -13.76 -16.46 6.16
C LYS A 224 -14.61 -16.40 4.90
N PHE A 225 -13.99 -16.00 3.80
CA PHE A 225 -14.67 -15.71 2.55
C PHE A 225 -14.04 -16.49 1.40
N TYR A 226 -14.86 -17.21 0.64
CA TYR A 226 -14.40 -18.01 -0.49
C TYR A 226 -14.05 -17.13 -1.69
N LEU A 227 -12.88 -17.36 -2.31
CA LEU A 227 -12.48 -16.73 -3.57
C LEU A 227 -12.64 -17.72 -4.74
N PRO A 228 -13.64 -17.53 -5.63
CA PRO A 228 -13.84 -18.38 -6.78
C PRO A 228 -12.58 -18.54 -7.66
N PRO A 229 -12.20 -19.77 -8.08
CA PRO A 229 -11.01 -20.06 -8.89
C PRO A 229 -10.86 -19.22 -10.16
N LYS A 230 -11.99 -18.86 -10.78
CA LYS A 230 -12.05 -18.02 -11.98
C LYS A 230 -11.51 -16.59 -11.77
N LEU A 231 -11.55 -16.07 -10.54
CA LEU A 231 -11.04 -14.75 -10.20
C LEU A 231 -9.55 -14.86 -9.85
N LYS A 232 -8.68 -14.53 -10.82
CA LYS A 232 -7.22 -14.62 -10.72
C LYS A 232 -6.53 -13.49 -11.47
N GLY A 233 -5.24 -13.30 -11.20
CA GLY A 233 -4.41 -12.31 -11.90
C GLY A 233 -4.91 -10.87 -11.67
N PRO A 234 -4.98 -10.03 -12.72
CA PRO A 234 -5.51 -8.66 -12.63
C PRO A 234 -6.97 -8.58 -12.16
N PHE A 235 -7.76 -9.64 -12.38
CA PHE A 235 -9.19 -9.70 -12.04
C PHE A 235 -9.47 -10.47 -10.74
N ARG A 236 -8.47 -10.69 -9.89
CA ARG A 236 -8.69 -11.31 -8.57
C ARG A 236 -9.50 -10.38 -7.65
N CYS A 237 -10.13 -10.95 -6.64
CA CYS A 237 -10.95 -10.24 -5.66
C CYS A 237 -10.33 -10.43 -4.28
N ASP A 238 -9.29 -9.66 -3.98
CA ASP A 238 -8.71 -9.61 -2.63
C ASP A 238 -9.69 -8.88 -1.69
N LEU A 239 -9.70 -9.15 -0.38
CA LEU A 239 -10.73 -8.58 0.50
C LEU A 239 -10.60 -7.07 0.66
N HIS A 240 -9.38 -6.53 0.55
CA HIS A 240 -9.07 -5.10 0.72
C HIS A 240 -9.90 -4.44 1.83
N PRO A 241 -9.82 -4.95 3.07
CA PRO A 241 -10.71 -4.56 4.14
C PRO A 241 -10.48 -3.10 4.55
N ARG A 242 -11.56 -2.34 4.77
CA ARG A 242 -11.50 -0.90 5.06
C ARG A 242 -12.42 -0.54 6.23
N TRP A 243 -11.94 0.27 7.16
CA TRP A 243 -12.75 0.78 8.27
C TRP A 243 -13.76 1.85 7.82
N ASN A 244 -14.91 1.90 8.49
CA ASN A 244 -15.66 3.15 8.59
C ASN A 244 -14.97 4.14 9.55
N ARG A 245 -15.38 5.42 9.50
CA ARG A 245 -14.76 6.48 10.31
C ARG A 245 -14.93 6.30 11.82
N ASP A 246 -15.98 5.61 12.26
CA ASP A 246 -16.28 5.40 13.69
C ASP A 246 -15.57 4.17 14.29
N GLY A 247 -14.93 3.35 13.45
CA GLY A 247 -14.28 2.09 13.86
C GLY A 247 -15.27 1.01 14.32
N THR A 248 -16.52 1.07 13.85
CA THR A 248 -17.60 0.13 14.20
C THR A 248 -17.94 -0.84 13.08
N GLN A 249 -17.52 -0.56 11.86
CA GLN A 249 -17.79 -1.39 10.68
C GLN A 249 -16.56 -1.54 9.80
N VAL A 250 -16.51 -2.65 9.08
CA VAL A 250 -15.49 -2.94 8.06
C VAL A 250 -16.18 -3.27 6.74
N CYS A 251 -15.71 -2.67 5.66
CA CYS A 251 -16.12 -3.00 4.29
C CYS A 251 -15.07 -3.90 3.63
N ILE A 252 -15.51 -4.94 2.92
CA ILE A 252 -14.65 -5.85 2.15
C ILE A 252 -15.17 -6.03 0.71
N ASP A 253 -14.25 -6.29 -0.20
CA ASP A 253 -14.51 -6.76 -1.56
C ASP A 253 -14.56 -8.30 -1.56
N SER A 254 -15.69 -8.93 -1.88
CA SER A 254 -15.76 -10.39 -1.88
C SER A 254 -16.62 -10.95 -3.00
N ALA A 255 -16.32 -12.17 -3.43
CA ALA A 255 -17.09 -12.90 -4.44
C ALA A 255 -17.68 -14.21 -3.90
N HIS A 256 -17.73 -14.37 -2.58
CA HIS A 256 -18.22 -15.60 -1.93
C HIS A 256 -19.71 -15.87 -2.23
N GLY A 257 -20.51 -14.82 -2.48
CA GLY A 257 -21.92 -14.93 -2.88
C GLY A 257 -22.14 -15.18 -4.39
N GLY A 258 -21.12 -15.63 -5.13
CA GLY A 258 -21.21 -15.98 -6.55
C GLY A 258 -20.89 -14.84 -7.54
N THR A 259 -21.08 -13.59 -7.13
CA THR A 259 -20.67 -12.38 -7.86
C THR A 259 -19.79 -11.50 -6.97
N ARG A 260 -18.94 -10.65 -7.56
CA ARG A 260 -18.14 -9.68 -6.79
C ARG A 260 -19.05 -8.58 -6.25
N GLN A 261 -19.03 -8.39 -4.94
CA GLN A 261 -19.82 -7.40 -4.22
C GLN A 261 -19.00 -6.76 -3.10
N LEU A 262 -19.50 -5.62 -2.62
CA LEU A 262 -19.04 -5.00 -1.38
C LEU A 262 -19.91 -5.49 -0.22
N TYR A 263 -19.26 -5.90 0.87
CA TYR A 263 -19.95 -6.34 2.09
C TYR A 263 -19.52 -5.46 3.26
N VAL A 264 -20.48 -5.02 4.06
CA VAL A 264 -20.22 -4.26 5.29
C VAL A 264 -20.52 -5.14 6.49
N ILE A 265 -19.54 -5.29 7.37
CA ILE A 265 -19.59 -6.15 8.55
C ILE A 265 -19.54 -5.25 9.78
N ASN A 266 -20.51 -5.41 10.68
CA ASN A 266 -20.48 -4.74 11.97
C ASN A 266 -19.49 -5.46 12.90
N VAL A 267 -18.51 -4.71 13.42
CA VAL A 267 -17.49 -5.18 14.37
C VAL A 267 -17.54 -4.44 15.70
N SER A 268 -18.59 -3.65 15.97
CA SER A 268 -18.72 -2.83 17.18
C SER A 268 -18.71 -3.65 18.46
N GLN A 269 -19.24 -4.89 18.41
CA GLN A 269 -19.20 -5.82 19.54
C GLN A 269 -17.77 -6.25 19.91
N ILE A 270 -16.82 -6.11 18.98
CA ILE A 270 -15.39 -6.39 19.21
C ILE A 270 -14.67 -5.09 19.60
N THR A 271 -14.92 -4.01 18.86
CA THR A 271 -14.11 -2.78 18.97
C THR A 271 -14.59 -1.80 20.04
N LYS A 272 -15.85 -1.90 20.48
CA LYS A 272 -16.45 -1.05 21.51
C LYS A 272 -16.77 -1.81 22.80
N ALA A 273 -16.44 -3.10 22.87
CA ALA A 273 -16.57 -3.84 24.12
C ALA A 273 -15.71 -3.17 25.21
N PRO A 274 -16.23 -3.04 26.45
CA PRO A 274 -15.41 -2.64 27.58
C PRO A 274 -14.22 -3.58 27.71
N SER A 275 -13.05 -3.05 28.06
CA SER A 275 -11.89 -3.87 28.41
C SER A 275 -12.30 -4.76 29.58
N ALA A 276 -12.41 -6.07 29.34
CA ALA A 276 -12.50 -7.08 30.39
C ALA A 276 -11.13 -7.26 31.06
#